data_AF-A0AAN8G080-F1
#
_entry.id   AF-A0AAN8G080-F1
#
_cell.length_a   1.000
_cell.length_b   1.000
_cell.length_c   1.000
_cell.angle_alpha   90.00
_cell.angle_beta   90.00
_cell.angle_gamma   90.00
#
_symmetry.space_group_name_H-M   'P 1'
#
loop_
_entity.id
_entity.type
_entity.pdbx_description
1 polymer ?
#
loop_
_entity_poly.entity_id
_entity_poly.type
_entity_poly.pdbx_seq_one_letter_code
_entity_poly.pdbx_strand_id
1 'polypeptide(L)'
;FQYALRLPYARIVYARATSLEWSVCFAVKLYSQVIRLINFFMSRTITFVTGNAGKLAEVRAILSSFEVRAADVDVDEYQGEPDYVAERKAKEAAEHVQGPILVEDTSLCFNAFKGLPGVYIKWFLKKLGPAGLYQMLAGYDDKSAYAQCIFAYTEGKGEPVHIFRGRCPGHIVSPRGPPDFGWDPCFQVIFVIGCTGTGKSDLGVAIAKKYNGEVISADSMQIYKGSENDSDDDKSFDNLTNAELHQRLAEIDPVSARLVHPNNRTRVLRAIEVYNLTGKRKSEFLREQKESNGSCDLGGRLRFRESLVLSLDATKEVLAERLDKRVEKMKQMGLRKELEEYYDENRDKLINRDHFGVLQCIGLKEFIPYLELTTGDRSSPKGDVLFEKGCDDVKLHTRQYARRQRNWVNSRFVRRQEAREVPSLKKLDTSNKDTFLADGLSIVEQWMAGRDFKEEFTGEAENSEDANMTRFCEECQILVAGTRNWNKHLAGKRHKNALRAAKRRREIIDSQTVPKEIPSEDIAEDARS
;
A
#
# COMPACT_ATOMS: atom_id res chain seq x y z
N PHE A 1 22.08 -2.02 11.46
CA PHE A 1 20.64 -1.98 11.13
C PHE A 1 20.34 -2.05 9.61
N GLN A 2 21.36 -2.28 8.76
CA GLN A 2 21.19 -2.35 7.30
C GLN A 2 20.89 -3.77 6.79
N TYR A 3 21.12 -4.84 7.56
CA TYR A 3 20.99 -6.25 7.13
C TYR A 3 19.71 -6.94 7.63
N ALA A 4 19.26 -6.66 8.85
CA ALA A 4 18.01 -7.14 9.44
C ALA A 4 16.79 -6.57 8.71
N LEU A 5 16.84 -5.28 8.33
CA LEU A 5 15.82 -4.64 7.47
C LEU A 5 15.94 -4.98 5.99
N ARG A 6 17.06 -5.58 5.54
CA ARG A 6 17.21 -6.04 4.15
C ARG A 6 16.45 -7.32 3.87
N LEU A 7 15.80 -7.95 4.84
CA LEU A 7 14.79 -8.99 4.61
C LEU A 7 13.72 -8.36 3.71
N PRO A 8 13.66 -8.70 2.41
CA PRO A 8 12.74 -8.07 1.51
C PRO A 8 11.40 -8.61 1.91
N TYR A 9 10.52 -7.72 2.30
CA TYR A 9 9.12 -8.00 2.26
C TYR A 9 8.73 -7.94 0.77
N ALA A 10 7.46 -7.91 0.43
CA ALA A 10 7.04 -7.93 -0.96
C ALA A 10 7.72 -6.80 -1.77
N ARG A 11 8.71 -7.13 -2.62
CA ARG A 11 9.20 -6.16 -3.60
C ARG A 11 8.17 -6.08 -4.73
N ILE A 12 7.51 -4.94 -4.85
CA ILE A 12 6.98 -4.50 -6.13
C ILE A 12 8.09 -3.61 -6.68
N VAL A 13 8.74 -4.06 -7.75
CA VAL A 13 9.66 -3.21 -8.50
C VAL A 13 8.88 -2.62 -9.65
N TYR A 14 8.63 -1.33 -9.54
CA TYR A 14 8.16 -0.53 -10.66
C TYR A 14 9.33 -0.38 -11.64
N ALA A 15 9.19 -0.84 -12.87
CA ALA A 15 10.10 -0.51 -13.96
C ALA A 15 9.29 0.28 -14.98
N ARG A 16 9.65 1.54 -15.17
CA ARG A 16 8.89 2.43 -16.03
C ARG A 16 9.36 2.26 -17.48
N ALA A 17 8.46 1.86 -18.36
CA ALA A 17 8.48 2.42 -19.70
C ALA A 17 7.68 3.72 -19.62
N THR A 18 8.28 4.75 -19.03
CA THR A 18 7.84 6.15 -19.15
C THR A 18 6.41 6.42 -18.62
N SER A 19 6.34 6.87 -17.37
CA SER A 19 5.17 7.57 -16.83
C SER A 19 5.62 8.91 -16.24
N LEU A 20 4.71 9.78 -15.83
CA LEU A 20 4.96 10.88 -14.91
C LEU A 20 3.75 10.97 -13.99
N GLU A 21 3.73 10.12 -12.98
CA GLU A 21 3.00 10.41 -11.76
C GLU A 21 3.76 11.45 -10.95
N TRP A 22 2.98 12.45 -10.57
CA TRP A 22 3.35 13.73 -9.99
C TRP A 22 4.05 13.67 -8.63
N SER A 23 4.02 12.58 -7.88
CA SER A 23 3.90 12.76 -6.42
C SER A 23 5.03 12.25 -5.51
N VAL A 24 6.10 11.55 -5.92
CA VAL A 24 7.04 11.00 -4.90
C VAL A 24 8.54 11.04 -5.24
N CYS A 25 8.98 10.64 -6.44
CA CYS A 25 10.45 10.61 -6.70
C CYS A 25 11.05 11.99 -7.00
N PHE A 26 10.24 12.93 -7.50
CA PHE A 26 10.76 14.22 -7.97
C PHE A 26 10.76 15.32 -6.89
N ALA A 27 9.79 15.26 -5.95
CA ALA A 27 9.75 16.15 -4.82
C ALA A 27 11.06 16.11 -4.03
N VAL A 28 11.65 14.95 -3.74
CA VAL A 28 12.80 14.85 -2.81
C VAL A 28 14.06 15.66 -3.22
N LYS A 29 14.38 15.74 -4.53
CA LYS A 29 15.54 16.55 -4.99
C LYS A 29 15.24 18.05 -4.99
N LEU A 30 14.05 18.43 -5.47
CA LEU A 30 13.59 19.82 -5.48
C LEU A 30 13.34 20.35 -4.05
N TYR A 31 12.79 19.49 -3.19
CA TYR A 31 12.47 19.69 -1.79
C TYR A 31 13.67 20.11 -0.96
N SER A 32 14.82 19.46 -1.14
CA SER A 32 16.03 19.86 -0.41
C SER A 32 16.51 21.27 -0.79
N GLN A 33 16.31 21.70 -2.03
CA GLN A 33 16.74 23.02 -2.51
C GLN A 33 15.74 24.10 -2.13
N VAL A 34 14.44 23.82 -2.30
CA VAL A 34 13.33 24.68 -1.91
C VAL A 34 13.34 24.90 -0.39
N ILE A 35 13.45 23.84 0.43
CA ILE A 35 13.54 23.99 1.88
C ILE A 35 14.80 24.72 2.32
N ARG A 36 15.98 24.41 1.77
CA ARG A 36 17.22 25.09 2.18
C ARG A 36 17.16 26.59 1.92
N LEU A 37 16.55 26.98 0.80
CA LEU A 37 16.40 28.38 0.43
C LEU A 37 15.28 29.04 1.26
N ILE A 38 14.12 28.40 1.41
CA ILE A 38 13.01 28.98 2.17
C ILE A 38 13.34 29.04 3.66
N ASN A 39 14.03 28.05 4.24
CA ASN A 39 14.49 28.12 5.64
C ASN A 39 15.51 29.22 5.90
N PHE A 40 16.18 29.74 4.86
CA PHE A 40 17.01 30.94 4.97
C PHE A 40 16.16 32.21 5.15
N PHE A 41 14.93 32.19 4.64
CA PHE A 41 13.97 33.28 4.70
C PHE A 41 12.97 33.08 5.86
N MET A 42 12.70 34.13 6.64
CA MET A 42 12.13 34.00 8.00
C MET A 42 10.62 33.63 8.06
N SER A 43 9.94 33.45 6.92
CA SER A 43 8.48 33.18 6.90
C SER A 43 8.15 31.70 6.96
N ARG A 44 7.31 31.31 7.93
CA ARG A 44 6.74 29.96 8.02
C ARG A 44 5.49 29.75 7.16
N THR A 45 4.96 30.80 6.53
CA THR A 45 3.73 30.74 5.75
C THR A 45 4.02 31.09 4.29
N ILE A 46 3.53 30.24 3.38
CA ILE A 46 3.68 30.39 1.92
C ILE A 46 2.30 30.34 1.29
N THR A 47 2.02 31.24 0.34
CA THR A 47 0.82 31.18 -0.48
C THR A 47 1.14 30.45 -1.78
N PHE A 48 0.55 29.26 -1.96
CA PHE A 48 0.60 28.53 -3.21
C PHE A 48 -0.55 28.99 -4.12
N VAL A 49 -0.21 29.55 -5.27
CA VAL A 49 -1.20 30.08 -6.21
C VAL A 49 -1.65 28.98 -7.15
N THR A 50 -2.83 28.43 -6.88
CA THR A 50 -3.43 27.35 -7.65
C THR A 50 -4.95 27.29 -7.44
N GLY A 51 -5.71 27.09 -8.51
CA GLY A 51 -7.11 26.67 -8.45
C GLY A 51 -7.29 25.14 -8.36
N ASN A 52 -6.22 24.34 -8.41
CA ASN A 52 -6.30 22.89 -8.44
C ASN A 52 -6.11 22.29 -7.03
N ALA A 53 -7.19 21.75 -6.46
CA ALA A 53 -7.19 21.13 -5.13
C ALA A 53 -6.22 19.94 -5.00
N GLY A 54 -6.00 19.18 -6.07
CA GLY A 54 -5.03 18.08 -6.09
C GLY A 54 -3.59 18.58 -5.97
N LYS A 55 -3.23 19.61 -6.74
CA LYS A 55 -1.90 20.25 -6.65
C LYS A 55 -1.64 20.82 -5.26
N LEU A 56 -2.64 21.47 -4.67
CA LEU A 56 -2.54 22.01 -3.31
C LEU A 56 -2.27 20.92 -2.27
N ALA A 57 -2.98 19.79 -2.36
CA ALA A 57 -2.78 18.66 -1.46
C ALA A 57 -1.35 18.10 -1.56
N GLU A 58 -0.82 17.98 -2.77
CA GLU A 58 0.56 17.53 -2.99
C GLU A 58 1.59 18.53 -2.45
N VAL A 59 1.46 19.82 -2.75
CA VAL A 59 2.41 20.85 -2.26
C VAL A 59 2.37 20.94 -0.74
N ARG A 60 1.22 20.78 -0.09
CA ARG A 60 1.12 20.70 1.38
C ARG A 60 1.84 19.48 1.96
N ALA A 61 1.70 18.32 1.30
CA ALA A 61 2.40 17.12 1.72
C ALA A 61 3.92 17.26 1.54
N ILE A 62 4.35 17.93 0.47
CA ILE A 62 5.77 18.22 0.23
C ILE A 62 6.24 19.22 1.29
N LEU A 63 5.67 20.41 1.39
CA LEU A 63 6.09 21.48 2.30
C LEU A 63 5.47 21.36 3.70
N SER A 64 5.48 20.17 4.28
CA SER A 64 4.81 19.90 5.57
C SER A 64 5.39 20.71 6.75
N SER A 65 6.60 21.24 6.60
CA SER A 65 7.24 22.14 7.58
C SER A 65 6.77 23.61 7.48
N PHE A 66 5.96 23.95 6.47
CA PHE A 66 5.42 25.29 6.23
C PHE A 66 3.89 25.27 6.29
N GLU A 67 3.31 26.40 6.70
CA GLU A 67 1.89 26.64 6.52
C GLU A 67 1.64 27.04 5.06
N VAL A 68 1.07 26.13 4.26
CA VAL A 68 0.74 26.39 2.85
C VAL A 68 -0.73 26.82 2.70
N ARG A 69 -0.92 28.09 2.37
CA ARG A 69 -2.22 28.67 1.99
C ARG A 69 -2.44 28.53 0.50
N ALA A 70 -3.69 28.49 0.08
CA ALA A 70 -4.05 28.49 -1.33
C ALA A 70 -4.61 29.86 -1.71
N ALA A 71 -4.21 30.37 -2.87
CA ALA A 71 -4.89 31.49 -3.49
C ALA A 71 -5.23 31.12 -4.94
N ASP A 72 -6.47 31.36 -5.34
CA ASP A 72 -6.90 31.23 -6.72
C ASP A 72 -6.90 32.64 -7.32
N VAL A 73 -5.78 32.98 -7.96
CA VAL A 73 -5.57 34.28 -8.60
C VAL A 73 -5.59 34.06 -10.09
N ASP A 74 -6.37 34.88 -10.79
CA ASP A 74 -6.33 34.92 -12.25
C ASP A 74 -5.02 35.58 -12.67
N VAL A 75 -4.11 34.79 -13.24
CA VAL A 75 -2.78 35.21 -13.68
C VAL A 75 -2.69 34.90 -15.16
N ASP A 76 -2.18 35.84 -15.95
CA ASP A 76 -2.07 35.68 -17.39
C ASP A 76 -1.27 34.41 -17.78
N GLU A 77 -1.75 33.68 -18.80
CA GLU A 77 -1.01 32.56 -19.39
C GLU A 77 0.08 33.10 -20.34
N TYR A 78 1.23 33.45 -19.76
CA TYR A 78 2.40 33.94 -20.51
C TYR A 78 2.89 32.95 -21.57
N GLN A 79 3.41 33.49 -22.67
CA GLN A 79 4.02 32.75 -23.76
C GLN A 79 5.54 32.93 -23.74
N GLY A 80 6.30 31.84 -23.88
CA GLY A 80 7.75 31.87 -23.97
C GLY A 80 8.41 30.61 -23.44
N GLU A 81 9.69 30.73 -23.11
CA GLU A 81 10.45 29.65 -22.50
C GLU A 81 9.91 29.31 -21.09
N PRO A 82 9.97 28.03 -20.66
CA PRO A 82 9.36 27.59 -19.40
C PRO A 82 9.77 28.41 -18.17
N ASP A 83 11.04 28.80 -18.06
CA ASP A 83 11.54 29.57 -16.92
C ASP A 83 10.98 30.99 -16.90
N TYR A 84 10.90 31.63 -18.07
CA TYR A 84 10.33 32.96 -18.22
C TYR A 84 8.85 32.96 -17.85
N VAL A 85 8.10 31.97 -18.32
CA VAL A 85 6.68 31.81 -17.99
C VAL A 85 6.47 31.65 -16.48
N ALA A 86 7.23 30.75 -15.85
CA ALA A 86 7.14 30.53 -14.40
C ALA A 86 7.55 31.79 -13.60
N GLU A 87 8.60 32.50 -14.03
CA GLU A 87 9.05 33.74 -13.40
C GLU A 87 8.00 34.85 -13.47
N ARG A 88 7.43 35.06 -14.66
CA ARG A 88 6.38 36.06 -14.89
C ARG A 88 5.13 35.77 -14.08
N LYS A 89 4.72 34.49 -14.03
CA LYS A 89 3.60 34.01 -13.22
C LYS A 89 3.81 34.30 -11.73
N ALA A 90 5.01 34.10 -11.21
CA ALA A 90 5.34 34.42 -9.82
C ALA A 90 5.30 35.94 -9.55
N LYS A 91 5.86 36.75 -10.46
CA LYS A 91 5.86 38.21 -10.36
C LYS A 91 4.45 38.79 -10.37
N GLU A 92 3.59 38.32 -11.28
CA GLU A 92 2.21 38.79 -11.35
C GLU A 92 1.39 38.32 -10.15
N ALA A 93 1.53 37.06 -9.73
CA ALA A 93 0.92 36.60 -8.49
C ALA A 93 1.28 37.48 -7.28
N ALA A 94 2.51 38.01 -7.25
CA ALA A 94 2.99 38.94 -6.21
C ALA A 94 2.38 40.34 -6.25
N GLU A 95 1.76 40.72 -7.37
CA GLU A 95 0.96 41.95 -7.44
C GLU A 95 -0.41 41.79 -6.76
N HIS A 96 -0.93 40.55 -6.70
CA HIS A 96 -2.27 40.25 -6.18
C HIS A 96 -2.28 39.71 -4.75
N VAL A 97 -1.19 39.06 -4.32
CA VAL A 97 -1.08 38.41 -3.01
C VAL A 97 0.10 38.99 -2.25
N GLN A 98 -0.11 39.31 -0.98
CA GLN A 98 0.96 39.79 -0.11
C GLN A 98 1.75 38.62 0.51
N GLY A 99 3.06 38.80 0.62
CA GLY A 99 3.97 37.85 1.25
C GLY A 99 4.50 36.77 0.31
N PRO A 100 5.10 35.70 0.87
CA PRO A 100 5.78 34.69 0.09
C PRO A 100 4.85 33.90 -0.82
N ILE A 101 5.23 33.78 -2.08
CA ILE A 101 4.42 33.17 -3.14
C ILE A 101 5.18 32.02 -3.76
N LEU A 102 4.45 30.95 -3.99
CA LEU A 102 4.89 29.81 -4.76
C LEU A 102 3.91 29.58 -5.91
N VAL A 103 4.43 29.53 -7.13
CA VAL A 103 3.66 29.13 -8.31
C VAL A 103 4.30 27.90 -8.94
N GLU A 104 3.50 27.16 -9.71
CA GLU A 104 3.94 25.96 -10.40
C GLU A 104 3.49 25.98 -11.86
N ASP A 105 4.37 25.52 -12.74
CA ASP A 105 4.11 25.32 -14.16
C ASP A 105 4.52 23.92 -14.61
N THR A 106 3.62 23.24 -15.32
CA THR A 106 3.81 21.88 -15.81
C THR A 106 3.87 21.86 -17.32
N SER A 107 4.90 21.21 -17.85
CA SER A 107 5.16 21.10 -19.28
C SER A 107 5.32 19.63 -19.68
N LEU A 108 4.91 19.29 -20.90
CA LEU A 108 5.30 18.04 -21.56
C LEU A 108 6.03 18.40 -22.85
N CYS A 109 7.26 17.94 -22.97
CA CYS A 109 8.20 18.36 -23.99
C CYS A 109 8.63 17.17 -24.82
N PHE A 110 8.50 17.23 -26.14
CA PHE A 110 9.01 16.20 -27.03
C PHE A 110 10.40 16.56 -27.53
N ASN A 111 11.35 15.64 -27.46
CA ASN A 111 12.72 15.88 -27.90
C ASN A 111 12.77 16.09 -29.42
N ALA A 112 11.97 15.33 -30.18
CA ALA A 112 11.78 15.51 -31.61
C ALA A 112 11.32 16.93 -32.00
N PHE A 113 10.58 17.61 -31.11
CA PHE A 113 10.06 18.96 -31.34
C PHE A 113 10.92 20.02 -30.62
N LYS A 114 12.14 19.66 -30.21
CA LYS A 114 13.08 20.53 -29.49
C LYS A 114 12.47 21.18 -28.24
N GLY A 115 11.61 20.45 -27.53
CA GLY A 115 11.02 20.89 -26.26
C GLY A 115 9.54 21.29 -26.34
N LEU A 116 8.96 21.44 -27.53
CA LEU A 116 7.52 21.66 -27.68
C LEU A 116 6.71 20.37 -27.46
N PRO A 117 5.41 20.44 -27.07
CA PRO A 117 4.62 21.64 -26.84
C PRO A 117 4.96 22.41 -25.55
N GLY A 118 5.72 21.81 -24.62
CA GLY A 118 6.23 22.50 -23.44
C GLY A 118 5.13 23.04 -22.54
N VAL A 119 5.24 24.31 -22.14
CA VAL A 119 4.25 25.03 -21.31
C VAL A 119 2.85 25.07 -21.93
N TYR A 120 2.75 24.88 -23.24
CA TYR A 120 1.47 24.90 -23.96
C TYR A 120 0.70 23.57 -23.89
N ILE A 121 1.22 22.55 -23.19
CA ILE A 121 0.65 21.20 -23.19
C ILE A 121 -0.85 21.16 -22.83
N LYS A 122 -1.31 22.03 -21.92
CA LYS A 122 -2.74 22.13 -21.54
C LYS A 122 -3.65 22.32 -22.76
N TRP A 123 -3.25 23.18 -23.69
CA TRP A 123 -4.01 23.48 -24.90
C TRP A 123 -3.95 22.34 -25.92
N PHE A 124 -2.76 21.77 -26.13
CA PHE A 124 -2.58 20.63 -27.01
C PHE A 124 -3.39 19.43 -26.52
N LEU A 125 -3.31 19.10 -25.24
CA LEU A 125 -4.09 18.02 -24.64
C LEU A 125 -5.60 18.28 -24.78
N LYS A 126 -6.08 19.50 -24.50
CA LYS A 126 -7.50 19.84 -24.62
C LYS A 126 -8.05 19.69 -26.05
N LYS A 127 -7.23 19.98 -27.07
CA LYS A 127 -7.66 19.98 -28.47
C LYS A 127 -7.42 18.64 -29.17
N LEU A 128 -6.30 18.01 -28.90
CA LEU A 128 -5.83 16.81 -29.58
C LEU A 128 -6.16 15.52 -28.81
N GLY A 129 -6.35 15.64 -27.49
CA GLY A 129 -6.39 14.49 -26.59
C GLY A 129 -5.07 13.72 -26.56
N PRO A 130 -4.96 12.68 -25.70
CA PRO A 130 -3.78 11.82 -25.64
C PRO A 130 -3.41 11.17 -26.98
N ALA A 131 -4.42 10.82 -27.80
CA ALA A 131 -4.21 10.23 -29.12
C ALA A 131 -3.53 11.18 -30.08
N GLY A 132 -3.98 12.43 -30.14
CA GLY A 132 -3.35 13.41 -30.99
C GLY A 132 -1.94 13.77 -30.51
N LEU A 133 -1.66 13.77 -29.20
CA LEU A 133 -0.29 13.94 -28.68
C LEU A 133 0.67 12.87 -29.19
N TYR A 134 0.26 11.60 -29.21
CA TYR A 134 1.06 10.53 -29.82
C TYR A 134 1.18 10.70 -31.34
N GLN A 135 0.09 11.03 -32.02
CA GLN A 135 0.07 11.21 -33.47
C GLN A 135 0.93 12.39 -33.94
N MET A 136 1.13 13.43 -33.12
CA MET A 136 2.08 14.51 -33.41
C MET A 136 3.48 13.98 -33.71
N LEU A 137 3.87 12.89 -33.05
CA LEU A 137 5.18 12.29 -33.25
C LEU A 137 5.20 11.27 -34.38
N ALA A 138 4.10 10.95 -35.06
CA ALA A 138 4.00 9.84 -36.01
C ALA A 138 5.14 9.81 -37.05
N GLY A 139 5.52 10.97 -37.59
CA GLY A 139 6.58 11.12 -38.60
C GLY A 139 8.03 11.15 -38.08
N TYR A 140 8.26 10.98 -36.77
CA TYR A 140 9.59 11.03 -36.16
C TYR A 140 9.99 9.68 -35.58
N ASP A 141 11.20 9.19 -35.84
CA ASP A 141 11.67 7.97 -35.17
C ASP A 141 11.87 8.19 -33.66
N ASP A 142 12.29 9.39 -33.28
CA ASP A 142 12.43 9.80 -31.89
C ASP A 142 11.06 10.07 -31.25
N LYS A 143 10.62 9.16 -30.39
CA LYS A 143 9.44 9.34 -29.53
C LYS A 143 9.80 9.81 -28.12
N SER A 144 11.08 10.12 -27.86
CA SER A 144 11.51 10.53 -26.53
C SER A 144 10.95 11.91 -26.16
N ALA A 145 10.65 12.05 -24.88
CA ALA A 145 10.03 13.21 -24.30
C ALA A 145 10.51 13.41 -22.87
N TYR A 146 10.16 14.52 -22.26
CA TYR A 146 10.27 14.71 -20.83
C TYR A 146 9.09 15.54 -20.36
N ALA A 147 8.53 15.23 -19.19
CA ALA A 147 7.71 16.24 -18.53
C ALA A 147 8.56 17.02 -17.54
N GLN A 148 8.27 18.31 -17.49
CA GLN A 148 8.96 19.30 -16.72
C GLN A 148 7.98 19.95 -15.75
N CYS A 149 8.41 20.11 -14.50
CA CYS A 149 7.71 20.91 -13.51
C CYS A 149 8.65 22.03 -13.09
N ILE A 150 8.15 23.26 -13.06
CA ILE A 150 8.91 24.40 -12.55
C ILE A 150 8.14 24.99 -11.38
N PHE A 151 8.81 25.10 -10.25
CA PHE A 151 8.34 25.94 -9.16
C PHE A 151 9.06 27.28 -9.22
N ALA A 152 8.30 28.36 -9.09
CA ALA A 152 8.85 29.71 -8.96
C ALA A 152 8.41 30.30 -7.62
N TYR A 153 9.39 30.71 -6.81
CA TYR A 153 9.19 31.25 -5.47
C TYR A 153 9.67 32.70 -5.41
N THR A 154 8.94 33.56 -4.70
CA THR A 154 9.38 34.91 -4.36
C THR A 154 8.90 35.26 -2.95
N GLU A 155 9.63 36.11 -2.22
CA GLU A 155 9.19 36.61 -0.91
C GLU A 155 8.03 37.63 -1.01
N GLY A 156 7.78 38.14 -2.21
CA GLY A 156 6.68 39.06 -2.47
C GLY A 156 7.01 40.06 -3.57
N LYS A 157 6.19 41.11 -3.66
CA LYS A 157 6.31 42.13 -4.70
C LYS A 157 7.68 42.83 -4.66
N GLY A 158 8.35 42.88 -5.81
CA GLY A 158 9.66 43.52 -5.98
C GLY A 158 10.86 42.66 -5.60
N GLU A 159 10.63 41.50 -4.99
CA GLU A 159 11.69 40.58 -4.56
C GLU A 159 12.12 39.63 -5.71
N PRO A 160 13.35 39.10 -5.68
CA PRO A 160 13.82 38.17 -6.69
C PRO A 160 12.96 36.90 -6.74
N VAL A 161 12.86 36.33 -7.95
CA VAL A 161 12.19 35.04 -8.16
C VAL A 161 13.23 33.94 -8.24
N HIS A 162 13.02 32.88 -7.46
CA HIS A 162 13.84 31.69 -7.45
C HIS A 162 13.13 30.57 -8.20
N ILE A 163 13.81 30.05 -9.22
CA ILE A 163 13.28 29.01 -10.11
C ILE A 163 13.86 27.65 -9.73
N PHE A 164 13.00 26.66 -9.57
CA PHE A 164 13.35 25.27 -9.30
C PHE A 164 12.80 24.38 -10.40
N ARG A 165 13.70 23.68 -11.11
CA ARG A 165 13.35 22.87 -12.27
C ARG A 165 13.38 21.39 -11.94
N GLY A 166 12.31 20.72 -12.34
CA GLY A 166 12.24 19.28 -12.38
C GLY A 166 11.97 18.74 -13.76
N ARG A 167 12.66 17.66 -14.15
CA ARG A 167 12.48 16.98 -15.44
C ARG A 167 12.51 15.47 -15.26
N CYS A 168 11.50 14.78 -15.78
CA CYS A 168 11.48 13.32 -15.88
C CYS A 168 11.50 12.92 -17.36
N PRO A 169 12.57 12.30 -17.85
CA PRO A 169 12.64 11.82 -19.23
C PRO A 169 11.77 10.58 -19.44
N GLY A 170 11.35 10.37 -20.68
CA GLY A 170 10.54 9.25 -21.10
C GLY A 170 10.30 9.20 -22.61
N HIS A 171 9.23 8.55 -23.02
CA HIS A 171 8.82 8.28 -24.39
C HIS A 171 7.30 8.38 -24.45
N ILE A 172 6.79 8.97 -25.51
CA ILE A 172 5.35 9.03 -25.77
C ILE A 172 4.96 7.75 -26.46
N VAL A 173 4.04 7.00 -25.86
CA VAL A 173 3.43 5.83 -26.48
C VAL A 173 2.03 6.14 -26.97
N SER A 174 1.51 5.29 -27.87
CA SER A 174 0.12 5.36 -28.28
C SER A 174 -0.76 5.29 -27.02
N PRO A 175 -1.76 6.19 -26.86
CA PRO A 175 -2.51 6.23 -25.63
C PRO A 175 -3.24 4.91 -25.41
N ARG A 176 -3.18 4.40 -24.19
CA ARG A 176 -3.94 3.23 -23.79
C ARG A 176 -4.60 3.48 -22.43
N GLY A 177 -5.92 3.33 -22.36
CA GLY A 177 -6.74 3.69 -21.19
C GLY A 177 -7.57 4.99 -21.37
N PRO A 178 -8.41 5.36 -20.38
CA PRO A 178 -9.32 6.50 -20.47
C PRO A 178 -8.57 7.83 -20.39
N PRO A 179 -9.02 8.88 -21.11
CA PRO A 179 -8.39 10.21 -21.11
C PRO A 179 -8.86 11.08 -19.93
N ASP A 180 -9.07 10.50 -18.76
CA ASP A 180 -9.72 11.14 -17.61
C ASP A 180 -8.80 12.05 -16.79
N PHE A 181 -7.48 11.83 -16.82
CA PHE A 181 -6.51 12.67 -16.13
C PHE A 181 -5.26 12.95 -16.97
N GLY A 182 -5.04 14.23 -17.32
CA GLY A 182 -3.82 14.68 -17.98
C GLY A 182 -3.48 13.90 -19.25
N TRP A 183 -2.20 13.55 -19.39
CA TRP A 183 -1.67 12.71 -20.47
C TRP A 183 -1.27 11.32 -19.97
N ASP A 184 -1.90 10.84 -18.89
CA ASP A 184 -1.64 9.54 -18.29
C ASP A 184 -1.74 8.35 -19.26
N PRO A 185 -2.67 8.34 -20.25
CA PRO A 185 -2.76 7.23 -21.20
C PRO A 185 -1.53 7.04 -22.09
N CYS A 186 -0.68 8.06 -22.25
CA CYS A 186 0.52 8.00 -23.08
C CYS A 186 1.74 7.44 -22.32
N PHE A 187 1.51 6.68 -21.24
CA PHE A 187 2.52 6.17 -20.34
C PHE A 187 2.45 4.65 -20.13
N GLN A 188 3.60 4.00 -19.91
CA GLN A 188 3.67 2.58 -19.62
C GLN A 188 4.31 2.28 -18.25
N VAL A 189 3.74 1.27 -17.60
CA VAL A 189 4.13 0.87 -16.25
C VAL A 189 4.29 -0.63 -16.21
N ILE A 190 5.44 -1.09 -15.70
CA ILE A 190 5.70 -2.50 -15.45
C ILE A 190 5.84 -2.70 -13.94
N PHE A 191 4.99 -3.55 -13.39
CA PHE A 191 5.02 -4.00 -12.00
C PHE A 191 5.70 -5.36 -11.93
N VAL A 192 6.87 -5.43 -11.31
CA VAL A 192 7.55 -6.68 -11.00
C VAL A 192 7.24 -7.07 -9.57
N ILE A 193 6.30 -7.99 -9.39
CA ILE A 193 5.86 -8.48 -8.08
C ILE A 193 6.36 -9.91 -7.85
N GLY A 194 6.17 -10.45 -6.65
CA GLY A 194 6.45 -11.86 -6.37
C GLY A 194 7.08 -12.13 -5.01
N CYS A 195 7.51 -13.38 -4.80
CA CYS A 195 7.99 -13.82 -3.49
C CYS A 195 9.38 -13.30 -3.13
N THR A 196 9.66 -13.14 -1.84
CA THR A 196 10.98 -12.76 -1.35
C THR A 196 12.06 -13.73 -1.85
N GLY A 197 13.15 -13.22 -2.44
CA GLY A 197 14.23 -14.06 -2.97
C GLY A 197 14.03 -14.58 -4.41
N THR A 198 13.02 -14.10 -5.14
CA THR A 198 12.78 -14.50 -6.54
C THR A 198 13.50 -13.66 -7.59
N GLY A 199 14.34 -12.68 -7.21
CA GLY A 199 15.12 -11.88 -8.18
C GLY A 199 14.45 -10.59 -8.67
N LYS A 200 13.40 -10.12 -7.98
CA LYS A 200 12.60 -8.95 -8.40
C LYS A 200 13.41 -7.66 -8.61
N SER A 201 14.38 -7.39 -7.73
CA SER A 201 15.27 -6.21 -7.89
C SER A 201 16.19 -6.36 -9.08
N ASP A 202 16.69 -7.56 -9.32
CA ASP A 202 17.62 -7.83 -10.42
C ASP A 202 16.90 -7.62 -11.76
N LEU A 203 15.69 -8.20 -11.90
CA LEU A 203 14.86 -7.99 -13.09
C LEU A 203 14.41 -6.54 -13.23
N GLY A 204 13.99 -5.90 -12.15
CA GLY A 204 13.57 -4.51 -12.15
C GLY A 204 14.67 -3.55 -12.59
N VAL A 205 15.88 -3.73 -12.08
CA VAL A 205 17.07 -2.96 -12.51
C VAL A 205 17.43 -3.28 -13.97
N ALA A 206 17.33 -4.54 -14.39
CA ALA A 206 17.59 -4.92 -15.78
C ALA A 206 16.62 -4.24 -16.76
N ILE A 207 15.32 -4.24 -16.45
CA ILE A 207 14.30 -3.53 -17.25
C ILE A 207 14.58 -2.03 -17.25
N ALA A 208 14.85 -1.44 -16.07
CA ALA A 208 15.17 -0.03 -15.95
C ALA A 208 16.38 0.38 -16.80
N LYS A 209 17.48 -0.38 -16.76
CA LYS A 209 18.65 -0.13 -17.60
C LYS A 209 18.34 -0.22 -19.09
N LYS A 210 17.52 -1.20 -19.49
CA LYS A 210 17.19 -1.43 -20.90
C LYS A 210 16.29 -0.33 -21.50
N TYR A 211 15.31 0.13 -20.72
CA TYR A 211 14.31 1.10 -21.19
C TYR A 211 14.53 2.52 -20.67
N ASN A 212 15.71 2.80 -20.11
CA ASN A 212 16.03 4.07 -19.44
C ASN A 212 14.94 4.47 -18.42
N GLY A 213 14.47 3.49 -17.65
CA GLY A 213 13.46 3.64 -16.62
C GLY A 213 14.05 3.84 -15.23
N GLU A 214 13.20 4.20 -14.28
CA GLU A 214 13.55 4.30 -12.86
C GLU A 214 12.87 3.18 -12.06
N VAL A 215 13.53 2.76 -10.97
CA VAL A 215 13.01 1.77 -10.03
C VAL A 215 12.36 2.48 -8.84
N ILE A 216 11.05 2.27 -8.66
CA ILE A 216 10.34 2.67 -7.45
C ILE A 216 10.11 1.43 -6.58
N SER A 217 10.55 1.47 -5.33
CA SER A 217 10.26 0.43 -4.36
C SER A 217 8.86 0.65 -3.76
N ALA A 218 8.01 -0.38 -3.82
CA ALA A 218 6.75 -0.40 -3.08
C ALA A 218 6.80 -1.39 -1.89
N ASP A 219 8.00 -1.67 -1.38
CA ASP A 219 8.18 -2.45 -0.16
C ASP A 219 7.94 -1.55 1.06
N SER A 220 6.90 -1.84 1.84
CA SER A 220 6.49 -1.06 3.00
C SER A 220 7.54 -0.96 4.10
N MET A 221 8.58 -1.80 4.09
CA MET A 221 9.65 -1.75 5.09
C MET A 221 10.92 -1.05 4.59
N GLN A 222 11.08 -0.83 3.28
CA GLN A 222 12.24 -0.13 2.71
C GLN A 222 12.10 1.40 2.72
N ILE A 223 10.94 1.90 3.12
CA ILE A 223 10.68 3.34 3.28
C ILE A 223 11.25 3.90 4.59
N TYR A 224 11.51 3.04 5.60
CA TYR A 224 12.07 3.47 6.87
C TYR A 224 13.58 3.73 6.73
N LYS A 225 13.99 4.98 6.97
CA LYS A 225 15.37 5.28 7.36
C LYS A 225 15.50 5.00 8.85
N GLY A 226 16.67 4.50 9.27
CA GLY A 226 16.96 4.31 10.69
C GLY A 226 16.59 5.56 11.48
N SER A 227 15.73 5.38 12.48
CA SER A 227 15.16 6.40 13.38
C SER A 227 14.56 7.64 12.70
N GLU A 228 13.27 7.59 12.33
CA GLU A 228 12.44 8.79 12.27
C GLU A 228 11.14 8.53 13.03
N ASN A 229 10.74 9.54 13.81
CA ASN A 229 9.71 9.48 14.83
C ASN A 229 8.36 9.12 14.22
N ASP A 230 7.75 8.05 14.72
CA ASP A 230 6.31 7.81 14.54
C ASP A 230 5.56 9.01 15.16
N SER A 231 4.78 9.71 14.34
CA SER A 231 3.85 10.74 14.81
C SER A 231 2.91 10.15 15.86
N ASP A 232 2.58 10.95 16.87
CA ASP A 232 1.64 10.59 17.93
C ASP A 232 0.28 10.15 17.34
N ASP A 233 0.11 8.83 17.18
CA ASP A 233 -1.20 8.23 16.96
C ASP A 233 -2.08 8.52 18.17
N ASP A 234 -3.33 8.90 17.91
CA ASP A 234 -4.34 9.21 18.92
C ASP A 234 -4.55 8.02 19.87
N LYS A 235 -3.94 8.10 21.07
CA LYS A 235 -3.94 7.06 22.12
C LYS A 235 -5.33 6.83 22.73
N SER A 236 -6.38 7.51 22.26
CA SER A 236 -7.73 7.45 22.81
C SER A 236 -8.37 6.04 22.73
N PHE A 237 -7.93 5.19 21.80
CA PHE A 237 -8.51 3.87 21.57
C PHE A 237 -7.70 2.69 22.13
N ASP A 238 -6.49 2.91 22.65
CA ASP A 238 -5.60 1.83 23.10
C ASP A 238 -6.16 1.05 24.29
N ASN A 239 -6.96 1.71 25.13
CA ASN A 239 -7.54 1.09 26.34
C ASN A 239 -8.82 0.28 26.08
N LEU A 240 -9.37 0.30 24.86
CA LEU A 240 -10.62 -0.41 24.54
C LEU A 240 -10.31 -1.85 24.09
N THR A 241 -11.12 -2.80 24.54
CA THR A 241 -11.08 -4.19 24.08
C THR A 241 -11.53 -4.30 22.62
N ASN A 242 -11.17 -5.41 21.96
CA ASN A 242 -11.60 -5.66 20.57
C ASN A 242 -13.12 -5.73 20.42
N ALA A 243 -13.83 -6.18 21.47
CA ALA A 243 -15.28 -6.24 21.47
C ALA A 243 -15.90 -4.84 21.55
N GLU A 244 -15.40 -3.99 22.45
CA GLU A 244 -15.89 -2.60 22.60
C GLU A 244 -15.60 -1.77 21.35
N LEU A 245 -14.43 -1.92 20.75
CA LEU A 245 -14.13 -1.26 19.47
C LEU A 245 -15.05 -1.72 18.34
N HIS A 246 -15.35 -3.02 18.29
CA HIS A 246 -16.23 -3.55 17.26
C HIS A 246 -17.68 -3.09 17.48
N GLN A 247 -18.14 -3.00 18.73
CA GLN A 247 -19.44 -2.42 19.06
C GLN A 247 -19.52 -0.95 18.64
N ARG A 248 -18.49 -0.16 18.93
CA ARG A 248 -18.42 1.25 18.49
C ARG A 248 -18.46 1.37 16.97
N LEU A 249 -17.78 0.48 16.24
CA LEU A 249 -17.90 0.41 14.79
C LEU A 249 -19.32 0.03 14.35
N ALA A 250 -20.00 -0.88 15.05
CA ALA A 250 -21.38 -1.28 14.72
C ALA A 250 -22.38 -0.13 14.89
N GLU A 251 -22.16 0.76 15.87
CA GLU A 251 -22.95 1.98 16.07
C GLU A 251 -22.73 3.01 14.96
N ILE A 252 -21.49 3.17 14.51
CA ILE A 252 -21.10 4.15 13.47
C ILE A 252 -21.44 3.65 12.05
N ASP A 253 -21.04 2.42 11.74
CA ASP A 253 -21.10 1.79 10.42
C ASP A 253 -21.41 0.28 10.56
N PRO A 254 -22.69 -0.08 10.73
CA PRO A 254 -23.12 -1.47 10.94
C PRO A 254 -22.81 -2.37 9.74
N VAL A 255 -22.69 -1.80 8.54
CA VAL A 255 -22.32 -2.55 7.33
C VAL A 255 -20.85 -2.97 7.41
N SER A 256 -19.94 -2.05 7.72
CA SER A 256 -18.52 -2.38 7.93
C SER A 256 -18.32 -3.37 9.08
N ALA A 257 -19.06 -3.23 10.18
CA ALA A 257 -18.97 -4.13 11.32
C ALA A 257 -19.30 -5.60 10.97
N ARG A 258 -20.27 -5.84 10.06
CA ARG A 258 -20.63 -7.20 9.59
C ARG A 258 -19.58 -7.84 8.68
N LEU A 259 -18.74 -7.02 8.04
CA LEU A 259 -17.71 -7.47 7.08
C LEU A 259 -16.33 -7.62 7.74
N VAL A 260 -16.12 -7.03 8.91
CA VAL A 260 -14.84 -7.02 9.62
C VAL A 260 -14.97 -7.78 10.93
N HIS A 261 -14.22 -8.87 11.06
CA HIS A 261 -14.17 -9.65 12.30
C HIS A 261 -13.64 -8.77 13.47
N PRO A 262 -14.21 -8.87 14.70
CA PRO A 262 -13.79 -8.07 15.87
C PRO A 262 -12.29 -8.13 16.19
N ASN A 263 -11.68 -9.32 16.09
CA ASN A 263 -10.23 -9.50 16.28
C ASN A 263 -9.36 -8.82 15.20
N ASN A 264 -9.93 -8.28 14.13
CA ASN A 264 -9.19 -7.48 13.15
C ASN A 264 -9.16 -6.00 13.59
N ARG A 265 -8.55 -5.77 14.75
CA ARG A 265 -8.51 -4.47 15.44
C ARG A 265 -8.12 -3.32 14.51
N THR A 266 -7.08 -3.49 13.69
CA THR A 266 -6.61 -2.48 12.74
C THR A 266 -7.68 -2.08 11.73
N ARG A 267 -8.42 -3.04 11.15
CA ARG A 267 -9.49 -2.72 10.20
C ARG A 267 -10.70 -2.07 10.86
N VAL A 268 -10.96 -2.41 12.12
CA VAL A 268 -12.02 -1.79 12.94
C VAL A 268 -11.65 -0.34 13.24
N LEU A 269 -10.48 -0.10 13.82
CA LEU A 269 -9.95 1.24 14.11
C LEU A 269 -9.94 2.10 12.86
N ARG A 270 -9.41 1.59 11.74
CA ARG A 270 -9.36 2.34 10.50
C ARG A 270 -10.74 2.76 9.98
N ALA A 271 -11.78 1.94 10.22
CA ALA A 271 -13.14 2.30 9.81
C ALA A 271 -13.72 3.42 10.69
N ILE A 272 -13.43 3.39 11.99
CA ILE A 272 -13.81 4.45 12.94
C ILE A 272 -13.06 5.75 12.62
N GLU A 273 -11.75 5.69 12.39
CA GLU A 273 -10.92 6.84 12.01
C GLU A 273 -11.44 7.53 10.75
N VAL A 274 -11.77 6.77 9.70
CA VAL A 274 -12.32 7.32 8.46
C VAL A 274 -13.57 8.13 8.75
N TYR A 275 -14.47 7.62 9.59
CA TYR A 275 -15.67 8.35 9.97
C TYR A 275 -15.36 9.60 10.79
N ASN A 276 -14.49 9.50 11.80
CA ASN A 276 -14.14 10.64 12.64
C ASN A 276 -13.48 11.78 11.85
N LEU A 277 -12.65 11.45 10.86
CA LEU A 277 -11.93 12.43 10.04
C LEU A 277 -12.79 13.05 8.94
N THR A 278 -13.71 12.27 8.35
CA THR A 278 -14.43 12.68 7.14
C THR A 278 -15.92 12.95 7.37
N GLY A 279 -16.47 12.52 8.51
CA GLY A 279 -17.91 12.48 8.78
C GLY A 279 -18.67 11.42 7.97
N LYS A 280 -17.97 10.64 7.12
CA LYS A 280 -18.57 9.70 6.16
C LYS A 280 -18.20 8.26 6.48
N ARG A 281 -19.16 7.34 6.36
CA ARG A 281 -18.93 5.93 6.74
C ARG A 281 -18.03 5.24 5.72
N LYS A 282 -17.19 4.32 6.19
CA LYS A 282 -16.31 3.54 5.31
C LYS A 282 -17.10 2.69 4.30
N SER A 283 -18.23 2.13 4.72
CA SER A 283 -19.12 1.37 3.84
C SER A 283 -19.71 2.23 2.71
N GLU A 284 -19.96 3.52 2.96
CA GLU A 284 -20.44 4.46 1.95
C GLU A 284 -19.36 4.78 0.92
N PHE A 285 -18.12 5.04 1.35
CA PHE A 285 -16.98 5.19 0.42
C PHE A 285 -16.79 3.95 -0.45
N LEU A 286 -16.88 2.75 0.14
CA LEU A 286 -16.76 1.51 -0.61
C LEU A 286 -17.92 1.33 -1.60
N ARG A 287 -19.15 1.72 -1.23
CA ARG A 287 -20.31 1.68 -2.12
C ARG A 287 -20.14 2.63 -3.29
N GLU A 288 -19.73 3.87 -3.05
CA GLU A 288 -19.47 4.85 -4.11
C GLU A 288 -18.34 4.40 -5.05
N GLN A 289 -17.30 3.78 -4.49
CA GLN A 289 -16.26 3.15 -5.30
C GLN A 289 -16.79 1.99 -6.14
N LYS A 290 -17.73 1.18 -5.64
CA LYS A 290 -18.36 0.11 -6.42
C LYS A 290 -19.26 0.67 -7.54
N GLU A 291 -20.08 1.67 -7.23
CA GLU A 291 -21.04 2.30 -8.14
C GLU A 291 -20.34 3.02 -9.30
N SER A 292 -19.25 3.73 -9.01
CA SER A 292 -18.44 4.42 -10.05
C SER A 292 -17.68 3.46 -10.97
N ASN A 293 -17.45 2.20 -10.54
CA ASN A 293 -16.50 1.28 -11.19
C ASN A 293 -17.10 -0.05 -11.67
N GLY A 294 -18.43 -0.16 -11.76
CA GLY A 294 -19.06 -1.32 -12.42
C GLY A 294 -19.05 -2.61 -11.60
N SER A 295 -19.45 -2.55 -10.32
CA SER A 295 -19.80 -3.69 -9.44
C SER A 295 -18.68 -4.54 -8.83
N CYS A 296 -17.40 -4.12 -8.87
CA CYS A 296 -16.34 -4.86 -8.14
C CYS A 296 -16.06 -4.30 -6.74
N ASP A 297 -15.92 -5.21 -5.77
CA ASP A 297 -15.70 -4.96 -4.34
C ASP A 297 -14.26 -4.58 -3.93
N LEU A 298 -13.30 -4.67 -4.83
CA LEU A 298 -11.89 -4.43 -4.54
C LEU A 298 -11.34 -3.34 -5.44
N GLY A 299 -11.36 -2.10 -4.96
CA GLY A 299 -10.67 -0.96 -5.58
C GLY A 299 -11.30 -0.53 -6.90
N GLY A 300 -11.17 0.76 -7.20
CA GLY A 300 -11.73 1.32 -8.43
C GLY A 300 -11.04 0.87 -9.71
N ARG A 301 -11.38 1.54 -10.83
CA ARG A 301 -10.71 1.35 -12.13
C ARG A 301 -9.19 1.34 -11.97
N LEU A 302 -8.51 0.56 -12.81
CA LEU A 302 -7.06 0.63 -12.85
C LEU A 302 -6.65 2.04 -13.26
N ARG A 303 -5.84 2.68 -12.40
CA ARG A 303 -5.20 3.96 -12.77
C ARG A 303 -4.36 3.80 -14.03
N PHE A 304 -3.67 2.66 -14.16
CA PHE A 304 -2.93 2.26 -15.35
C PHE A 304 -3.53 0.97 -15.92
N ARG A 305 -4.53 1.11 -16.80
CA ARG A 305 -5.17 -0.04 -17.46
C ARG A 305 -4.17 -0.90 -18.23
N GLU A 306 -3.20 -0.22 -18.81
CA GLU A 306 -2.30 -0.79 -19.81
C GLU A 306 -0.91 -0.89 -19.20
N SER A 307 -0.89 -1.69 -18.14
CA SER A 307 0.29 -2.01 -17.37
C SER A 307 0.56 -3.51 -17.42
N LEU A 308 1.82 -3.88 -17.27
CA LEU A 308 2.26 -5.27 -17.17
C LEU A 308 2.56 -5.59 -15.72
N VAL A 309 2.02 -6.69 -15.22
CA VAL A 309 2.37 -7.29 -13.95
C VAL A 309 3.16 -8.57 -14.21
N LEU A 310 4.46 -8.52 -13.94
CA LEU A 310 5.34 -9.68 -13.90
C LEU A 310 5.35 -10.26 -12.50
N SER A 311 4.71 -11.41 -12.30
CA SER A 311 4.68 -12.12 -11.02
C SER A 311 5.77 -13.18 -10.97
N LEU A 312 6.87 -12.89 -10.28
CA LEU A 312 8.00 -13.79 -10.14
C LEU A 312 7.73 -14.83 -9.04
N ASP A 313 7.80 -16.10 -9.43
CA ASP A 313 7.69 -17.22 -8.52
C ASP A 313 8.84 -18.21 -8.73
N ALA A 314 9.04 -19.12 -7.78
CA ALA A 314 9.97 -20.22 -7.90
C ALA A 314 9.36 -21.47 -7.24
N THR A 315 9.87 -22.65 -7.60
CA THR A 315 9.48 -23.89 -6.92
C THR A 315 9.71 -23.78 -5.42
N LYS A 316 8.92 -24.53 -4.64
CA LYS A 316 8.93 -24.45 -3.17
C LYS A 316 10.32 -24.82 -2.62
N GLU A 317 10.96 -25.79 -3.24
CA GLU A 317 12.26 -26.36 -2.89
C GLU A 317 13.35 -25.31 -3.11
N VAL A 318 13.41 -24.74 -4.32
CA VAL A 318 14.37 -23.68 -4.67
C VAL A 318 14.17 -22.44 -3.81
N LEU A 319 12.92 -22.04 -3.57
CA LEU A 319 12.62 -20.88 -2.73
C LEU A 319 13.07 -21.11 -1.28
N ALA A 320 12.80 -22.29 -0.72
CA ALA A 320 13.24 -22.64 0.64
C ALA A 320 14.77 -22.58 0.76
N GLU A 321 15.49 -23.19 -0.17
CA GLU A 321 16.95 -23.18 -0.21
C GLU A 321 17.52 -21.76 -0.31
N ARG A 322 16.93 -20.91 -1.17
CA ARG A 322 17.34 -19.50 -1.31
C ARG A 322 17.12 -18.71 -0.03
N LEU A 323 16.01 -18.94 0.67
CA LEU A 323 15.70 -18.27 1.93
C LEU A 323 16.64 -18.72 3.05
N ASP A 324 16.95 -20.01 3.12
CA ASP A 324 17.85 -20.56 4.13
C ASP A 324 19.28 -20.03 3.91
N LYS A 325 19.83 -20.15 2.69
CA LYS A 325 21.16 -19.58 2.32
C LYS A 325 21.26 -18.10 2.61
N ARG A 326 20.16 -17.37 2.46
CA ARG A 326 20.11 -15.94 2.73
C ARG A 326 20.24 -15.63 4.22
N VAL A 327 19.56 -16.38 5.10
CA VAL A 327 19.68 -16.18 6.56
C VAL A 327 21.10 -16.52 7.01
N GLU A 328 21.70 -17.59 6.49
CA GLU A 328 23.10 -17.92 6.80
C GLU A 328 24.06 -16.82 6.34
N LYS A 329 23.86 -16.27 5.13
CA LYS A 329 24.63 -15.12 4.66
C LYS A 329 24.46 -13.90 5.59
N MET A 330 23.26 -13.64 6.09
CA MET A 330 23.02 -12.54 7.04
C MET A 330 23.78 -12.76 8.37
N LYS A 331 23.81 -13.99 8.89
CA LYS A 331 24.60 -14.35 10.08
C LYS A 331 26.08 -14.03 9.86
N GLN A 332 26.64 -14.46 8.72
CA GLN A 332 28.04 -14.18 8.34
C GLN A 332 28.33 -12.68 8.19
N MET A 333 27.33 -11.89 7.78
CA MET A 333 27.46 -10.44 7.63
C MET A 333 27.23 -9.67 8.95
N GLY A 334 27.11 -10.35 10.09
CA GLY A 334 27.02 -9.70 11.40
C GLY A 334 25.60 -9.38 11.85
N LEU A 335 24.58 -10.16 11.42
CA LEU A 335 23.19 -10.00 11.85
C LEU A 335 23.04 -9.87 13.37
N ARG A 336 23.76 -10.71 14.14
CA ARG A 336 23.68 -10.73 15.60
C ARG A 336 24.02 -9.37 16.21
N LYS A 337 25.20 -8.85 15.89
CA LYS A 337 25.69 -7.55 16.35
C LYS A 337 24.72 -6.43 15.97
N GLU A 338 24.23 -6.45 14.74
CA GLU A 338 23.29 -5.45 14.25
C GLU A 338 21.95 -5.43 15.02
N LEU A 339 21.43 -6.60 15.39
CA LEU A 339 20.17 -6.71 16.14
C LEU A 339 20.34 -6.20 17.57
N GLU A 340 21.47 -6.53 18.20
CA GLU A 340 21.81 -6.05 19.55
C GLU A 340 21.93 -4.54 19.59
N GLU A 341 22.74 -3.95 18.72
CA GLU A 341 22.94 -2.49 18.62
C GLU A 341 21.59 -1.78 18.44
N TYR A 342 20.78 -2.24 17.50
CA TYR A 342 19.50 -1.61 17.22
C TYR A 342 18.51 -1.71 18.39
N TYR A 343 18.41 -2.90 18.98
CA TYR A 343 17.47 -3.14 20.07
C TYR A 343 17.86 -2.32 21.30
N ASP A 344 19.14 -2.27 21.64
CA ASP A 344 19.62 -1.54 22.82
C ASP A 344 19.46 -0.03 22.63
N GLU A 345 19.68 0.51 21.43
CA GLU A 345 19.45 1.93 21.10
C GLU A 345 17.97 2.35 21.13
N ASN A 346 17.04 1.40 20.90
CA ASN A 346 15.62 1.70 20.72
C ASN A 346 14.71 1.02 21.75
N ARG A 347 15.27 0.38 22.78
CA ARG A 347 14.54 -0.51 23.70
C ARG A 347 13.26 0.12 24.25
N ASP A 348 13.35 1.33 24.76
CA ASP A 348 12.20 2.05 25.35
C ASP A 348 11.09 2.36 24.34
N LYS A 349 11.45 2.47 23.04
CA LYS A 349 10.51 2.70 21.94
C LYS A 349 9.86 1.41 21.43
N LEU A 350 10.44 0.25 21.73
CA LEU A 350 9.98 -1.05 21.22
C LEU A 350 9.01 -1.76 22.18
N ILE A 351 8.96 -1.35 23.46
CA ILE A 351 8.07 -1.94 24.46
C ILE A 351 6.60 -1.76 24.08
N ASN A 352 5.83 -2.84 24.08
CA ASN A 352 4.39 -2.90 23.80
C ASN A 352 3.99 -2.38 22.40
N ARG A 353 4.91 -2.35 21.43
CA ARG A 353 4.67 -1.84 20.05
C ARG A 353 4.77 -2.92 18.96
N ASP A 354 4.53 -4.18 19.30
CA ASP A 354 4.66 -5.35 18.42
C ASP A 354 3.86 -5.24 17.10
N HIS A 355 2.86 -4.36 17.08
CA HIS A 355 1.95 -4.11 15.98
C HIS A 355 2.29 -2.88 15.14
N PHE A 356 3.41 -2.18 15.40
CA PHE A 356 3.70 -0.89 14.76
C PHE A 356 5.11 -0.80 14.18
N GLY A 357 5.21 -0.06 13.06
CA GLY A 357 6.47 0.30 12.41
C GLY A 357 7.39 -0.89 12.13
N VAL A 358 8.67 -0.70 12.48
CA VAL A 358 9.73 -1.68 12.26
C VAL A 358 9.46 -3.05 12.89
N LEU A 359 8.72 -3.11 14.01
CA LEU A 359 8.48 -4.36 14.75
C LEU A 359 7.57 -5.34 14.01
N GLN A 360 6.82 -4.87 13.00
CA GLN A 360 6.09 -5.77 12.12
C GLN A 360 7.02 -6.64 11.26
N CYS A 361 8.30 -6.25 11.12
CA CYS A 361 9.31 -7.00 10.38
C CYS A 361 9.50 -8.44 10.91
N ILE A 362 9.44 -9.41 9.99
CA ILE A 362 10.17 -10.68 10.09
C ILE A 362 11.68 -10.42 10.08
N GLY A 363 12.35 -10.49 11.23
CA GLY A 363 13.78 -10.29 11.35
C GLY A 363 14.21 -9.62 12.64
N LEU A 364 13.28 -8.99 13.36
CA LEU A 364 13.52 -8.39 14.67
C LEU A 364 12.67 -9.08 15.74
N LYS A 365 11.36 -9.21 15.52
CA LYS A 365 10.44 -9.82 16.49
C LYS A 365 10.77 -11.28 16.83
N GLU A 366 11.30 -12.03 15.86
CA GLU A 366 11.74 -13.42 16.05
C GLU A 366 12.94 -13.52 17.00
N PHE A 367 13.70 -12.44 17.16
CA PHE A 367 14.84 -12.36 18.06
C PHE A 367 14.52 -11.68 19.39
N ILE A 368 13.30 -11.22 19.64
CA ILE A 368 12.94 -10.56 20.91
C ILE A 368 13.27 -11.45 22.13
N PRO A 369 12.94 -12.76 22.14
CA PRO A 369 13.32 -13.63 23.27
C PRO A 369 14.84 -13.72 23.52
N TYR A 370 15.64 -13.53 22.46
CA TYR A 370 17.11 -13.45 22.55
C TYR A 370 17.56 -12.06 23.04
N LEU A 371 16.97 -10.99 22.50
CA LEU A 371 17.33 -9.60 22.77
C LEU A 371 16.91 -9.14 24.17
N GLU A 372 15.87 -9.74 24.77
CA GLU A 372 15.46 -9.48 26.15
C GLU A 372 16.43 -10.03 27.20
N LEU A 373 17.35 -10.91 26.82
CA LEU A 373 18.42 -11.36 27.71
C LEU A 373 19.36 -10.21 28.09
N THR A 374 19.99 -10.34 29.26
CA THR A 374 21.07 -9.42 29.66
C THR A 374 22.23 -9.51 28.67
N THR A 375 23.01 -8.44 28.52
CA THR A 375 24.15 -8.39 27.58
C THR A 375 25.16 -9.53 27.81
N GLY A 376 25.35 -9.96 29.07
CA GLY A 376 26.18 -11.12 29.39
C GLY A 376 25.57 -12.45 28.97
N ASP A 377 24.26 -12.63 29.19
CA ASP A 377 23.54 -13.87 28.85
C ASP A 377 23.36 -14.08 27.34
N ARG A 378 23.38 -13.01 26.54
CA ARG A 378 23.35 -13.10 25.06
C ARG A 378 24.55 -13.87 24.51
N SER A 379 25.71 -13.78 25.17
CA SER A 379 26.93 -14.52 24.82
C SER A 379 27.02 -15.91 25.47
N SER A 380 25.99 -16.32 26.21
CA SER A 380 25.93 -17.64 26.83
C SER A 380 25.42 -18.70 25.85
N PRO A 381 25.59 -20.01 26.14
CA PRO A 381 24.98 -21.08 25.35
C PRO A 381 23.46 -20.95 25.22
N LYS A 382 22.78 -20.37 26.23
CA LYS A 382 21.35 -20.07 26.18
C LYS A 382 21.04 -18.99 25.14
N GLY A 383 21.89 -17.95 25.06
CA GLY A 383 21.79 -16.91 24.05
C GLY A 383 22.00 -17.44 22.64
N ASP A 384 22.93 -18.38 22.44
CA ASP A 384 23.15 -19.03 21.15
C ASP A 384 21.95 -19.86 20.69
N VAL A 385 21.36 -20.65 21.59
CA VAL A 385 20.15 -21.43 21.29
C VAL A 385 18.99 -20.52 20.89
N LEU A 386 18.79 -19.41 21.60
CA LEU A 386 17.69 -18.48 21.30
C LEU A 386 17.95 -17.70 20.01
N PHE A 387 19.19 -17.34 19.72
CA PHE A 387 19.55 -16.68 18.45
C PHE A 387 19.33 -17.61 17.25
N GLU A 388 19.73 -18.89 17.34
CA GLU A 388 19.49 -19.87 16.28
C GLU A 388 17.99 -20.16 16.11
N LYS A 389 17.24 -20.26 17.21
CA LYS A 389 15.78 -20.34 17.14
C LYS A 389 15.18 -19.14 16.40
N GLY A 390 15.63 -17.92 16.69
CA GLY A 390 15.20 -16.72 15.96
C GLY A 390 15.51 -16.80 14.46
N CYS A 391 16.67 -17.35 14.08
CA CYS A 391 17.01 -17.60 12.68
C CYS A 391 16.03 -18.60 12.02
N ASP A 392 15.66 -19.68 12.71
CA ASP A 392 14.70 -20.66 12.22
C ASP A 392 13.28 -20.11 12.12
N ASP A 393 12.87 -19.28 13.08
CA ASP A 393 11.60 -18.57 13.06
C ASP A 393 11.54 -17.58 11.88
N VAL A 394 12.64 -16.86 11.57
CA VAL A 394 12.74 -16.01 10.37
C VAL A 394 12.56 -16.84 9.10
N LYS A 395 13.21 -18.00 8.99
CA LYS A 395 13.06 -18.92 7.84
C LYS A 395 11.60 -19.36 7.71
N LEU A 396 10.96 -19.77 8.81
CA LEU A 396 9.57 -20.20 8.86
C LEU A 396 8.60 -19.08 8.45
N HIS A 397 8.69 -17.91 9.09
CA HIS A 397 7.80 -16.78 8.84
C HIS A 397 7.97 -16.23 7.42
N THR A 398 9.19 -16.23 6.87
CA THR A 398 9.42 -15.83 5.47
C THR A 398 8.76 -16.80 4.50
N ARG A 399 8.81 -18.12 4.77
CA ARG A 399 8.09 -19.14 3.97
C ARG A 399 6.56 -18.96 4.05
N GLN A 400 6.02 -18.70 5.24
CA GLN A 400 4.60 -18.43 5.42
C GLN A 400 4.18 -17.15 4.68
N TYR A 401 5.01 -16.12 4.71
CA TYR A 401 4.79 -14.86 4.02
C TYR A 401 4.80 -15.04 2.49
N ALA A 402 5.76 -15.80 1.94
CA ALA A 402 5.76 -16.16 0.52
C ALA A 402 4.46 -16.85 0.08
N ARG A 403 3.92 -17.76 0.90
CA ARG A 403 2.60 -18.37 0.64
C ARG A 403 1.47 -17.34 0.65
N ARG A 404 1.48 -16.39 1.60
CA ARG A 404 0.50 -15.29 1.63
C ARG A 404 0.58 -14.42 0.38
N GLN A 405 1.79 -14.11 -0.10
CA GLN A 405 1.99 -13.34 -1.33
C GLN A 405 1.42 -14.06 -2.55
N ARG A 406 1.72 -15.36 -2.74
CA ARG A 406 1.14 -16.16 -3.83
C ARG A 406 -0.39 -16.15 -3.79
N ASN A 407 -0.96 -16.36 -2.61
CA ASN A 407 -2.42 -16.32 -2.43
C ASN A 407 -2.98 -14.93 -2.75
N TRP A 408 -2.30 -13.86 -2.37
CA TRP A 408 -2.71 -12.50 -2.68
C TRP A 408 -2.70 -12.24 -4.19
N VAL A 409 -1.62 -12.59 -4.89
CA VAL A 409 -1.52 -12.44 -6.35
C VAL A 409 -2.64 -13.20 -7.05
N ASN A 410 -2.83 -14.48 -6.70
CA ASN A 410 -3.89 -15.29 -7.29
C ASN A 410 -5.27 -14.71 -6.99
N SER A 411 -5.53 -14.27 -5.75
CA SER A 411 -6.83 -13.73 -5.36
C SER A 411 -7.14 -12.37 -5.97
N ARG A 412 -6.11 -11.57 -6.27
CA ARG A 412 -6.27 -10.20 -6.78
C ARG A 412 -6.26 -10.10 -8.30
N PHE A 413 -5.41 -10.87 -8.96
CA PHE A 413 -5.20 -10.74 -10.41
C PHE A 413 -5.65 -11.96 -11.23
N VAL A 414 -5.77 -13.15 -10.62
CA VAL A 414 -6.09 -14.39 -11.36
C VAL A 414 -7.56 -14.78 -11.19
N ARG A 415 -8.07 -14.82 -9.95
CA ARG A 415 -9.44 -15.27 -9.66
C ARG A 415 -10.55 -14.29 -10.03
N ARG A 416 -10.21 -13.04 -10.37
CA ARG A 416 -11.18 -11.94 -10.51
C ARG A 416 -11.13 -11.25 -11.87
N GLN A 417 -10.51 -11.88 -12.87
CA GLN A 417 -10.37 -11.29 -14.21
C GLN A 417 -11.74 -11.05 -14.87
N GLU A 418 -12.74 -11.86 -14.56
CA GLU A 418 -14.11 -11.70 -15.05
C GLU A 418 -14.91 -10.64 -14.27
N ALA A 419 -14.56 -10.44 -12.99
CA ALA A 419 -15.31 -9.58 -12.07
C ALA A 419 -14.78 -8.13 -12.03
N ARG A 420 -13.59 -7.87 -12.57
CA ARG A 420 -12.99 -6.53 -12.65
C ARG A 420 -11.92 -6.44 -13.72
N GLU A 421 -11.64 -5.20 -14.08
CA GLU A 421 -10.45 -4.86 -14.82
C GLU A 421 -9.17 -5.29 -14.06
N VAL A 422 -8.35 -6.08 -14.75
CA VAL A 422 -7.03 -6.53 -14.30
C VAL A 422 -5.99 -6.13 -15.34
N PRO A 423 -4.77 -5.74 -14.91
CA PRO A 423 -3.70 -5.44 -15.84
C PRO A 423 -3.23 -6.72 -16.53
N SER A 424 -2.46 -6.55 -17.60
CA SER A 424 -1.75 -7.64 -18.26
C SER A 424 -0.90 -8.39 -17.23
N LEU A 425 -1.12 -9.69 -17.04
CA LEU A 425 -0.46 -10.47 -15.98
C LEU A 425 0.31 -11.62 -16.60
N LYS A 426 1.59 -11.74 -16.26
CA LYS A 426 2.41 -12.89 -16.61
C LYS A 426 3.16 -13.42 -15.39
N LYS A 427 3.02 -14.72 -15.11
CA LYS A 427 3.88 -15.41 -14.14
C LYS A 427 5.21 -15.78 -14.79
N LEU A 428 6.29 -15.53 -14.06
CA LEU A 428 7.66 -15.88 -14.48
C LEU A 428 8.26 -16.82 -13.44
N ASP A 429 8.64 -18.02 -13.88
CA ASP A 429 9.41 -18.95 -13.04
C ASP A 429 10.87 -18.50 -12.99
N THR A 430 11.37 -18.25 -11.79
CA THR A 430 12.74 -17.83 -11.53
C THR A 430 13.56 -18.92 -10.87
N SER A 431 13.10 -20.18 -10.91
CA SER A 431 13.82 -21.33 -10.35
C SER A 431 15.22 -21.48 -10.94
N ASN A 432 15.36 -21.23 -12.25
CA ASN A 432 16.66 -21.09 -12.90
C ASN A 432 17.17 -19.63 -12.77
N LYS A 433 18.31 -19.44 -12.11
CA LYS A 433 18.90 -18.11 -11.91
C LYS A 433 19.56 -17.53 -13.15
N ASP A 434 19.95 -18.38 -14.10
CA ASP A 434 20.75 -17.96 -15.24
C ASP A 434 19.88 -17.45 -16.39
N THR A 435 18.64 -17.95 -16.50
CA THR A 435 17.75 -17.61 -17.62
C THR A 435 16.69 -16.56 -17.27
N PHE A 436 16.25 -16.46 -16.01
CA PHE A 436 15.04 -15.69 -15.67
C PHE A 436 15.11 -14.21 -16.04
N LEU A 437 16.31 -13.61 -16.08
CA LEU A 437 16.49 -12.23 -16.52
C LEU A 437 16.22 -12.08 -18.01
N ALA A 438 16.77 -12.97 -18.84
CA ALA A 438 16.52 -12.97 -20.28
C ALA A 438 15.04 -13.26 -20.58
N ASP A 439 14.46 -14.25 -19.89
CA ASP A 439 13.04 -14.60 -20.02
C ASP A 439 12.13 -13.42 -19.64
N GLY A 440 12.42 -12.76 -18.51
CA GLY A 440 11.70 -11.59 -18.05
C GLY A 440 11.80 -10.41 -19.01
N LEU A 441 12.99 -10.12 -19.55
CA LEU A 441 13.18 -9.06 -20.54
C LEU A 441 12.45 -9.36 -21.86
N SER A 442 12.42 -10.62 -22.28
CA SER A 442 11.68 -11.04 -23.49
C SER A 442 10.17 -10.86 -23.32
N ILE A 443 9.62 -11.17 -22.14
CA ILE A 443 8.20 -10.91 -21.85
C ILE A 443 7.88 -9.41 -21.95
N VAL A 444 8.77 -8.56 -21.41
CA VAL A 444 8.61 -7.12 -21.52
C VAL A 444 8.64 -6.68 -22.98
N GLU A 445 9.60 -7.13 -23.79
CA GLU A 445 9.65 -6.78 -25.22
C GLU A 445 8.37 -7.16 -25.97
N GLN A 446 7.85 -8.36 -25.73
CA GLN A 446 6.61 -8.82 -26.35
C GLN A 446 5.41 -7.97 -25.91
N TRP A 447 5.35 -7.61 -24.63
CA TRP A 447 4.30 -6.72 -24.13
C TRP A 447 4.39 -5.31 -24.73
N MET A 448 5.61 -4.76 -24.80
CA MET A 448 5.90 -3.47 -25.43
C MET A 448 5.48 -3.48 -26.92
N ALA A 449 5.65 -4.62 -27.60
CA ALA A 449 5.18 -4.85 -28.96
C ALA A 449 3.64 -5.01 -29.10
N GLY A 450 2.89 -4.94 -28.00
CA GLY A 450 1.42 -4.98 -27.98
C GLY A 450 0.82 -6.33 -27.63
N ARG A 451 1.61 -7.34 -27.25
CA ARG A 451 1.08 -8.62 -26.76
C ARG A 451 0.46 -8.44 -25.38
N ASP A 452 -0.82 -8.81 -25.23
CA ASP A 452 -1.45 -8.90 -23.92
C ASP A 452 -1.22 -10.29 -23.31
N PHE A 453 -0.98 -10.32 -22.00
CA PHE A 453 -0.84 -11.51 -21.18
C PHE A 453 -2.02 -11.63 -20.22
N LYS A 454 -2.67 -12.79 -20.24
CA LYS A 454 -3.66 -13.19 -19.23
C LYS A 454 -3.29 -14.57 -18.70
N GLU A 455 -3.32 -14.71 -17.38
CA GLU A 455 -3.19 -16.02 -16.73
C GLU A 455 -4.58 -16.62 -16.57
N GLU A 456 -4.81 -17.79 -17.16
CA GLU A 456 -6.10 -18.47 -17.04
C GLU A 456 -6.32 -19.01 -15.61
N PHE A 457 -7.55 -18.88 -15.12
CA PHE A 457 -7.99 -19.51 -13.87
C PHE A 457 -9.06 -20.53 -14.19
N THR A 458 -8.81 -21.79 -13.83
CA THR A 458 -9.75 -22.91 -14.05
C THR A 458 -10.58 -23.29 -12.83
N GLY A 459 -10.58 -22.45 -11.78
CA GLY A 459 -11.34 -22.71 -10.55
C GLY A 459 -12.63 -21.88 -10.44
N GLU A 460 -13.47 -22.21 -9.47
CA GLU A 460 -14.71 -21.47 -9.20
C GLU A 460 -14.42 -20.05 -8.65
N ALA A 461 -15.09 -19.05 -9.19
CA ALA A 461 -15.10 -17.69 -8.66
C ALA A 461 -15.88 -17.66 -7.32
N GLU A 462 -15.20 -17.39 -6.21
CA GLU A 462 -15.87 -17.19 -4.92
C GLU A 462 -16.43 -15.76 -4.83
N ASN A 463 -17.73 -15.64 -4.55
CA ASN A 463 -18.34 -14.35 -4.20
C ASN A 463 -17.70 -13.82 -2.91
N SER A 464 -17.06 -12.65 -3.03
CA SER A 464 -16.18 -12.08 -2.02
C SER A 464 -16.89 -11.40 -0.86
N GLU A 465 -18.14 -10.97 -1.05
CA GLU A 465 -18.96 -10.40 0.03
C GLU A 465 -19.37 -11.49 1.01
N ASP A 466 -19.81 -12.64 0.49
CA ASP A 466 -20.13 -13.80 1.34
C ASP A 466 -18.89 -14.20 2.14
N ALA A 467 -17.71 -14.29 1.52
CA ALA A 467 -16.48 -14.75 2.16
C ALA A 467 -16.09 -13.97 3.43
N ASN A 468 -16.46 -12.68 3.53
CA ASN A 468 -16.15 -11.83 4.68
C ASN A 468 -17.31 -11.68 5.67
N MET A 469 -18.54 -12.07 5.30
CA MET A 469 -19.69 -11.98 6.17
C MET A 469 -19.54 -12.92 7.37
N THR A 470 -19.62 -12.36 8.57
CA THR A 470 -19.42 -13.11 9.80
C THR A 470 -20.72 -13.70 10.33
N ARG A 471 -20.67 -14.96 10.77
CA ARG A 471 -21.76 -15.68 11.45
C ARG A 471 -21.31 -16.15 12.82
N PHE A 472 -22.17 -16.03 13.82
CA PHE A 472 -21.88 -16.49 15.18
C PHE A 472 -22.46 -17.89 15.40
N CYS A 473 -21.64 -18.79 15.95
CA CYS A 473 -22.07 -20.11 16.38
C CYS A 473 -22.24 -20.11 17.90
N GLU A 474 -23.48 -20.13 18.36
CA GLU A 474 -23.82 -20.14 19.80
C GLU A 474 -23.24 -21.37 20.50
N GLU A 475 -23.25 -22.54 19.85
CA GLU A 475 -22.81 -23.78 20.49
C GLU A 475 -21.30 -23.82 20.71
N CYS A 476 -20.54 -23.18 19.81
CA CYS A 476 -19.08 -23.12 19.88
C CYS A 476 -18.55 -21.81 20.46
N GLN A 477 -19.41 -20.80 20.63
CA GLN A 477 -19.07 -19.44 21.02
C GLN A 477 -17.95 -18.85 20.14
N ILE A 478 -18.06 -19.05 18.83
CA ILE A 478 -17.09 -18.52 17.86
C ILE A 478 -17.79 -17.78 16.71
N LEU A 479 -17.08 -16.81 16.15
CA LEU A 479 -17.44 -16.14 14.92
C LEU A 479 -16.72 -16.80 13.74
N VAL A 480 -17.42 -17.01 12.63
CA VAL A 480 -16.87 -17.63 11.41
C VAL A 480 -17.24 -16.78 10.20
N ALA A 481 -16.25 -16.42 9.39
CA ALA A 481 -16.46 -15.64 8.18
C ALA A 481 -16.67 -16.53 6.94
N GLY A 482 -17.74 -16.28 6.19
CA GLY A 482 -18.05 -16.94 4.92
C GLY A 482 -18.88 -18.20 5.00
N THR A 483 -19.80 -18.39 4.05
CA THR A 483 -20.70 -19.56 4.02
C THR A 483 -19.92 -20.85 3.89
N ARG A 484 -18.88 -20.86 3.06
CA ARG A 484 -18.03 -22.05 2.89
C ARG A 484 -17.36 -22.49 4.20
N ASN A 485 -16.80 -21.53 4.95
CA ASN A 485 -16.15 -21.84 6.23
C ASN A 485 -17.17 -22.17 7.31
N TRP A 486 -18.35 -21.54 7.27
CA TRP A 486 -19.48 -21.87 8.13
C TRP A 486 -19.89 -23.34 7.95
N ASN A 487 -20.09 -23.78 6.71
CA ASN A 487 -20.45 -25.18 6.42
C ASN A 487 -19.35 -26.15 6.84
N LYS A 488 -18.07 -25.81 6.64
CA LYS A 488 -16.93 -26.59 7.15
C LYS A 488 -16.90 -26.65 8.68
N HIS A 489 -17.20 -25.53 9.34
CA HIS A 489 -17.29 -25.46 10.79
C HIS A 489 -18.39 -26.39 11.31
N LEU A 490 -19.60 -26.32 10.75
CA LEU A 490 -20.74 -27.18 11.11
C LEU A 490 -20.43 -28.67 10.91
N ALA A 491 -19.72 -29.02 9.84
CA ALA A 491 -19.29 -30.40 9.57
C ALA A 491 -18.13 -30.87 10.47
N GLY A 492 -17.43 -29.95 11.12
CA GLY A 492 -16.20 -30.19 11.87
C GLY A 492 -16.40 -30.93 13.19
N LYS A 493 -15.38 -31.69 13.60
CA LYS A 493 -15.39 -32.48 14.85
C LYS A 493 -15.66 -31.61 16.09
N ARG A 494 -15.06 -30.41 16.15
CA ARG A 494 -15.25 -29.46 17.26
C ARG A 494 -16.72 -29.08 17.44
N HIS A 495 -17.41 -28.75 16.35
CA HIS A 495 -18.82 -28.37 16.40
C HIS A 495 -19.73 -29.54 16.77
N LYS A 496 -19.51 -30.71 16.16
CA LYS A 496 -20.25 -31.94 16.51
C LYS A 496 -20.10 -32.31 18.00
N ASN A 497 -18.92 -32.10 18.57
CA ASN A 497 -18.69 -32.33 20.00
C ASN A 497 -19.40 -31.30 20.87
N ALA A 498 -19.39 -30.02 20.47
CA ALA A 498 -20.11 -28.95 21.17
C ALA A 498 -21.63 -29.22 21.19
N LEU A 499 -22.23 -29.61 20.06
CA LEU A 499 -23.64 -30.00 19.98
C LEU A 499 -23.98 -31.17 20.91
N ARG A 500 -23.13 -32.20 20.97
CA ARG A 500 -23.32 -33.34 21.89
C ARG A 500 -23.23 -32.93 23.36
N ALA A 501 -22.37 -31.95 23.68
CA ALA A 501 -22.27 -31.42 25.04
C ALA A 501 -23.49 -30.54 25.39
N ALA A 502 -23.96 -29.71 24.46
CA ALA A 502 -25.14 -28.88 24.63
C ALA A 502 -26.41 -29.72 24.80
N LYS A 503 -26.59 -30.77 23.99
CA LYS A 503 -27.71 -31.72 24.12
C LYS A 503 -27.74 -32.35 25.51
N ARG A 504 -26.60 -32.86 25.99
CA ARG A 504 -26.48 -33.42 27.35
C ARG A 504 -26.82 -32.41 28.44
N ARG A 505 -26.40 -31.15 28.29
CA ARG A 505 -26.76 -30.08 29.25
C ARG A 505 -28.27 -29.81 29.27
N ARG A 506 -28.94 -29.77 28.10
CA ARG A 506 -30.39 -29.58 28.01
C ARG A 506 -31.16 -30.75 28.64
N GLU A 507 -30.75 -31.99 28.37
CA GLU A 507 -31.34 -33.20 28.97
C GLU A 507 -31.26 -33.18 30.50
N ILE A 508 -30.15 -32.68 31.07
CA ILE A 508 -29.99 -32.52 32.52
C ILE A 508 -30.93 -31.44 33.08
N ILE A 509 -31.07 -30.30 32.39
CA ILE A 509 -31.93 -29.20 32.83
C ILE A 509 -33.41 -29.60 32.77
N ASP A 510 -33.85 -30.27 31.70
CA ASP A 510 -35.24 -30.77 31.57
C ASP A 510 -35.58 -31.84 32.62
N SER A 511 -34.58 -32.61 33.09
CA SER A 511 -34.79 -33.57 34.19
C SER A 511 -34.95 -32.90 35.56
N GLN A 512 -34.63 -31.62 35.71
CA GLN A 512 -34.70 -30.87 36.96
C GLN A 512 -35.91 -29.93 37.08
N THR A 513 -36.67 -29.70 36.00
CA THR A 513 -37.77 -28.71 35.94
C THR A 513 -39.19 -29.30 36.04
N VAL A 514 -39.36 -30.60 36.33
CA VAL A 514 -40.70 -31.16 36.61
C VAL A 514 -41.19 -30.67 37.99
N PRO A 515 -42.30 -29.90 38.10
CA PRO A 515 -42.85 -29.54 39.40
C PRO A 515 -43.44 -30.79 40.06
N LYS A 516 -43.03 -31.09 41.29
CA LYS A 516 -43.75 -32.06 42.13
C LYS A 516 -45.11 -31.46 42.49
N GLU A 517 -46.18 -31.99 41.90
CA GLU A 517 -47.53 -31.84 42.44
C GLU A 517 -47.53 -32.35 43.89
N ILE A 518 -47.98 -31.50 44.81
CA ILE A 518 -48.13 -31.83 46.24
C ILE A 518 -49.43 -32.65 46.35
N PRO A 519 -49.41 -33.90 46.83
CA PRO A 519 -50.63 -34.66 47.05
C PRO A 519 -51.41 -34.07 48.22
N SER A 520 -52.72 -33.90 48.05
CA SER A 520 -53.69 -33.61 49.11
C SER A 520 -53.72 -34.76 50.11
N GLU A 521 -53.29 -34.54 51.34
CA GLU A 521 -53.44 -35.50 52.43
C GLU A 521 -54.88 -35.50 52.96
N ASP A 522 -55.49 -36.68 52.91
CA ASP A 522 -56.77 -37.04 53.51
C ASP A 522 -56.73 -36.84 55.03
N ILE A 523 -57.71 -36.11 55.55
CA ILE A 523 -58.01 -35.99 56.98
C ILE A 523 -58.73 -37.28 57.38
N ALA A 524 -58.04 -38.17 58.08
CA ALA A 524 -58.65 -39.29 58.80
C ALA A 524 -58.94 -38.87 60.24
N GLU A 525 -60.22 -38.93 60.60
CA GLU A 525 -60.75 -38.86 61.96
C GLU A 525 -60.09 -39.92 62.86
N ASP A 526 -59.66 -39.53 64.05
CA ASP A 526 -59.57 -40.47 65.17
C ASP A 526 -60.18 -39.83 66.42
N ALA A 527 -61.26 -40.46 66.86
CA ALA A 527 -62.01 -40.11 68.06
C ALA A 527 -61.63 -41.11 69.15
N ARG A 528 -61.19 -40.62 70.33
CA ARG A 528 -61.38 -41.29 71.63
C ARG A 528 -61.04 -40.38 72.81
N SER A 529 -62.10 -40.11 73.58
CA SER A 529 -62.22 -39.86 75.03
C SER A 529 -61.25 -38.92 75.74
#